data_AF-A0A816SZ06-F1
#
_entry.id   AF-A0A816SZ06-F1
#
_cell.length_a   1.000
_cell.length_b   1.000
_cell.length_c   1.000
_cell.angle_alpha   90.00
_cell.angle_beta   90.00
_cell.angle_gamma   90.00
#
_symmetry.space_group_name_H-M   'P 1'
#
loop_
_entity.id
_entity.type
_entity.pdbx_description
1 polymer ?
#
loop_
_entity_poly.entity_id
_entity_poly.type
_entity_poly.pdbx_seq_one_letter_code
_entity_poly.pdbx_strand_id
1 'polypeptide(L)'
;MGMAGFTVALMMIGVILSPCLYGKEFSDHQEIKVQSLLKRLNKNALMSIKSEDGDIIDCVPINNQPAFDHPLLRNHTIQMRPSFIPESTSTYTKKKDKGYSGVAQEWKMP
;
A
#
# COMPACT_ATOMS: atom_id res chain seq x y z
N MET A 1 30.98 23.19 -45.66
CA MET A 1 30.62 23.55 -44.27
C MET A 1 31.90 23.85 -43.52
N GLY A 2 32.14 25.11 -43.13
CA GLY A 2 33.38 25.50 -42.43
C GLY A 2 33.46 24.89 -41.04
N MET A 3 34.66 24.82 -40.45
CA MET A 3 34.91 24.18 -39.14
C MET A 3 33.94 24.65 -38.04
N ALA A 4 33.50 25.92 -38.09
CA ALA A 4 32.52 26.49 -37.19
C ALA A 4 31.12 25.83 -37.26
N GLY A 5 30.70 25.36 -38.44
CA GLY A 5 29.43 24.64 -38.58
C GLY A 5 29.48 23.24 -37.94
N PHE A 6 30.65 22.60 -37.99
CA PHE A 6 30.86 21.27 -37.41
C PHE A 6 30.87 21.32 -35.88
N THR A 7 31.48 22.36 -35.29
CA THR A 7 31.50 22.55 -33.83
C THR A 7 30.11 22.81 -33.26
N VAL A 8 29.28 23.59 -33.96
CA VAL A 8 27.89 23.84 -33.54
C VAL A 8 27.06 22.56 -33.57
N ALA A 9 27.21 21.74 -34.61
CA ALA A 9 26.51 20.46 -34.70
C ALA A 9 26.86 19.51 -33.54
N LEU A 10 28.13 19.41 -33.15
CA LEU A 10 28.56 18.58 -32.03
C LEU A 10 28.02 19.06 -30.69
N MET A 11 27.98 20.36 -30.45
CA MET A 11 27.39 20.92 -29.23
C MET A 11 25.88 20.62 -29.14
N MET A 12 25.14 20.74 -30.24
CA MET A 12 23.71 20.43 -30.27
C MET A 12 23.43 18.94 -30.00
N ILE A 13 24.26 18.05 -30.54
CA ILE A 13 24.17 16.60 -30.25
C ILE A 13 24.42 16.35 -28.76
N GLY A 14 25.41 16.99 -28.14
CA GLY A 14 25.69 16.85 -26.70
C GLY A 14 24.55 17.32 -25.79
N VAL A 15 23.84 18.39 -26.17
CA VAL A 15 22.67 18.90 -25.44
C VAL A 15 21.47 17.95 -25.57
N ILE A 16 21.29 17.31 -26.71
CA ILE A 16 20.20 16.33 -26.92
C ILE A 16 20.50 15.00 -26.22
N LEU A 17 21.77 14.57 -26.18
CA LEU A 17 22.17 13.30 -25.54
C LEU A 17 22.33 13.40 -24.02
N SER A 18 22.57 14.60 -23.46
CA SER A 18 22.74 14.78 -22.00
C SER A 18 21.50 14.37 -21.19
N PRO A 19 20.26 14.77 -21.53
CA PRO A 19 19.06 14.28 -20.85
C PRO A 19 18.87 12.77 -21.00
N CYS A 20 19.22 12.19 -22.14
CA CYS A 20 19.07 10.75 -22.40
C CYS A 20 20.03 9.89 -21.57
N LEU A 21 21.25 10.39 -21.31
CA LEU A 21 22.27 9.69 -20.53
C LEU A 21 22.10 9.88 -19.02
N TYR A 22 21.76 11.09 -18.56
CA TYR A 22 21.61 11.38 -17.14
C TYR A 22 20.20 11.08 -16.59
N GLY A 23 19.16 11.10 -17.43
CA GLY A 23 17.77 10.86 -17.03
C GLY A 23 17.39 9.40 -16.81
N LYS A 24 18.18 8.44 -17.32
CA LYS A 24 17.91 7.00 -17.15
C LYS A 24 18.12 6.53 -15.71
N GLU A 25 19.19 6.96 -15.04
CA GLU A 25 19.49 6.49 -13.68
C GLU A 25 18.41 6.86 -12.65
N PHE A 26 17.89 8.09 -12.73
CA PHE A 26 16.88 8.55 -11.77
C PHE A 26 15.52 7.87 -11.98
N SER A 27 15.17 7.61 -13.24
CA SER A 27 13.93 6.91 -13.62
C SER A 27 13.95 5.45 -13.17
N ASP A 28 15.06 4.74 -13.43
CA ASP A 28 15.22 3.32 -13.05
C ASP A 28 15.13 3.15 -11.52
N HIS A 29 15.75 4.04 -10.74
CA HIS A 29 15.65 3.96 -9.27
C HIS A 29 14.21 4.14 -8.78
N GLN A 30 13.47 5.10 -9.33
CA GLN A 30 12.09 5.34 -8.93
C GLN A 30 11.20 4.13 -9.26
N GLU A 31 11.35 3.54 -10.44
CA GLU A 31 10.62 2.33 -10.83
C GLU A 31 10.91 1.15 -9.91
N ILE A 32 12.18 0.94 -9.54
CA ILE A 32 12.58 -0.12 -8.60
C ILE A 32 11.92 0.09 -7.23
N LYS A 33 11.88 1.33 -6.72
CA LYS A 33 11.20 1.67 -5.45
C LYS A 33 9.69 1.40 -5.53
N VAL A 34 9.04 1.77 -6.62
CA VAL A 34 7.61 1.54 -6.85
C VAL A 34 7.32 0.04 -6.91
N GLN A 35 8.11 -0.73 -7.66
CA GLN A 35 7.93 -2.19 -7.75
C GLN A 35 8.12 -2.88 -6.41
N SER A 36 9.10 -2.46 -5.62
CA SER A 36 9.32 -2.98 -4.27
C SER A 36 8.13 -2.70 -3.36
N LEU A 37 7.58 -1.47 -3.42
CA LEU A 37 6.40 -1.09 -2.64
C LEU A 37 5.16 -1.89 -3.06
N LEU A 38 4.93 -2.06 -4.36
CA LEU A 38 3.81 -2.84 -4.89
C LEU A 38 3.90 -4.30 -4.44
N LYS A 39 5.09 -4.92 -4.47
CA LYS A 39 5.30 -6.29 -3.96
C LYS A 39 5.00 -6.41 -2.46
N ARG A 40 5.26 -5.37 -1.68
CA ARG A 40 4.95 -5.36 -0.23
C ARG A 40 3.45 -5.21 0.04
N LEU A 41 2.76 -4.40 -0.76
CA LEU A 41 1.31 -4.16 -0.62
C LEU A 41 0.47 -5.31 -1.17
N ASN A 42 0.87 -5.88 -2.30
CA ASN A 42 0.13 -6.93 -2.99
C ASN A 42 0.45 -8.31 -2.40
N LYS A 43 -0.21 -8.64 -1.29
CA LYS A 43 -0.08 -9.93 -0.61
C LYS A 43 -1.17 -10.88 -1.09
N ASN A 44 -0.84 -12.17 -1.17
CA ASN A 44 -1.77 -13.18 -1.65
C ASN A 44 -3.02 -13.25 -0.76
N ALA A 45 -4.18 -13.06 -1.39
CA ALA A 45 -5.48 -13.22 -0.77
C ALA A 45 -5.77 -14.70 -0.49
N LEU A 46 -6.39 -15.00 0.65
CA LEU A 46 -6.98 -16.31 0.95
C LEU A 46 -8.34 -16.45 0.26
N MET A 47 -9.10 -15.35 0.24
CA MET A 47 -10.40 -15.24 -0.38
C MET A 47 -10.67 -13.79 -0.74
N SER A 48 -11.59 -13.56 -1.67
CA SER A 48 -12.05 -12.23 -2.04
C SER A 48 -13.54 -12.14 -1.77
N ILE A 49 -13.97 -11.06 -1.12
CA ILE A 49 -15.39 -10.76 -0.89
C ILE A 49 -15.79 -9.60 -1.79
N LYS A 50 -17.03 -9.63 -2.31
CA LYS A 50 -17.56 -8.53 -3.10
C LYS A 50 -18.55 -7.73 -2.27
N SER A 51 -18.34 -6.41 -2.18
CA SER A 51 -19.28 -5.49 -1.57
C SER A 51 -20.52 -5.33 -2.44
N GLU A 52 -21.62 -4.86 -1.84
CA GLU A 52 -22.84 -4.49 -2.56
C GLU A 52 -22.56 -3.39 -3.61
N ASP A 53 -21.63 -2.48 -3.29
CA ASP A 53 -21.16 -1.41 -4.18
C ASP A 53 -20.30 -1.92 -5.34
N GLY A 54 -19.92 -3.20 -5.32
CA GLY A 54 -19.12 -3.84 -6.36
C GLY A 54 -17.63 -3.94 -6.08
N ASP A 55 -17.15 -3.36 -4.98
CA ASP A 55 -15.75 -3.45 -4.56
C ASP A 55 -15.34 -4.88 -4.24
N ILE A 56 -14.16 -5.30 -4.69
CA ILE A 56 -13.58 -6.61 -4.38
C ILE A 56 -12.53 -6.41 -3.28
N ILE A 57 -12.77 -6.99 -2.11
CA ILE A 57 -11.91 -6.90 -0.94
C ILE A 57 -11.18 -8.23 -0.76
N ASP A 58 -9.87 -8.19 -0.92
CA ASP A 58 -8.99 -9.34 -0.74
C ASP A 58 -8.66 -9.55 0.74
N CYS A 59 -9.08 -10.70 1.26
CA CYS A 59 -8.84 -11.08 2.66
C CYS A 59 -7.48 -11.77 2.78
N VAL A 60 -6.62 -11.27 3.65
CA VAL A 60 -5.29 -11.86 3.96
C VAL A 60 -5.23 -12.32 5.42
N PRO A 61 -4.32 -13.23 5.80
CA PRO A 61 -4.14 -13.62 7.20
C PRO A 61 -3.88 -12.39 8.08
N ILE A 62 -4.44 -12.37 9.29
CA ILE A 62 -4.39 -11.20 10.19
C ILE A 62 -2.95 -10.74 10.47
N ASN A 63 -2.04 -11.68 10.73
CA ASN A 63 -0.61 -11.39 10.99
C ASN A 63 0.14 -10.93 9.74
N ASN A 64 -0.43 -11.14 8.55
CA ASN A 64 0.21 -10.86 7.28
C ASN A 64 -0.28 -9.55 6.67
N GLN A 65 -1.21 -8.82 7.31
CA GLN A 65 -1.70 -7.56 6.77
C GLN A 65 -0.55 -6.56 6.52
N PRO A 66 -0.59 -5.77 5.44
CA PRO A 66 0.47 -4.80 5.11
C PRO A 66 0.81 -3.81 6.23
N ALA A 67 -0.15 -3.50 7.11
CA ALA A 67 0.07 -2.63 8.27
C ALA A 67 1.17 -3.15 9.21
N PHE A 68 1.32 -4.47 9.35
CA PHE A 68 2.32 -5.08 10.24
C PHE A 68 3.73 -5.11 9.65
N ASP A 69 3.92 -4.74 8.38
CA ASP A 69 5.25 -4.53 7.79
C ASP A 69 5.90 -3.23 8.29
N HIS A 70 5.15 -2.39 9.02
CA HIS A 70 5.69 -1.19 9.65
C HIS A 70 6.59 -1.56 10.84
N PRO A 71 7.79 -0.97 10.99
CA PRO A 71 8.74 -1.32 12.06
C PRO A 71 8.14 -1.25 13.47
N LEU A 72 7.24 -0.28 13.71
CA LEU A 72 6.57 -0.10 15.00
C LEU A 72 5.53 -1.19 15.30
N LEU A 73 5.05 -1.91 14.29
CA LEU A 73 3.97 -2.91 14.42
C LEU A 73 4.45 -4.35 14.19
N ARG A 74 5.71 -4.56 13.80
CA ARG A 74 6.27 -5.88 13.44
C ARG A 74 6.15 -6.94 14.54
N ASN A 75 6.24 -6.53 15.81
CA ASN A 75 6.17 -7.42 16.98
C ASN A 75 4.92 -7.15 17.83
N HIS A 76 3.92 -6.49 17.26
CA HIS A 76 2.70 -6.17 17.99
C HIS A 76 1.84 -7.43 18.15
N THR A 77 1.49 -7.78 19.39
CA THR A 77 0.52 -8.83 19.68
C THR A 77 -0.89 -8.31 19.41
N ILE A 78 -1.56 -8.91 18.43
CA ILE A 78 -2.92 -8.51 18.06
C ILE A 78 -3.88 -8.88 19.20
N GLN A 79 -4.54 -7.87 19.76
CA GLN A 79 -5.55 -8.06 20.79
C GLN A 79 -6.91 -8.32 20.13
N MET A 80 -7.50 -9.47 20.45
CA MET A 80 -8.84 -9.82 19.97
C MET A 80 -9.90 -9.23 20.88
N ARG A 81 -11.11 -9.07 20.34
CA ARG A 81 -12.27 -8.66 21.14
C ARG A 81 -12.44 -9.65 22.32
N PRO A 82 -12.52 -9.14 23.57
CA PRO A 82 -12.71 -10.01 24.72
C PRO A 82 -14.07 -10.71 24.65
N SER A 83 -14.12 -11.96 25.09
CA SER A 83 -15.35 -12.77 25.15
C SER A 83 -16.34 -12.27 26.20
N PHE A 84 -15.85 -11.54 27.20
CA PHE A 84 -16.65 -10.96 28.28
C PHE A 84 -16.40 -9.46 28.35
N ILE A 85 -17.46 -8.67 28.18
CA ILE A 85 -17.46 -7.22 28.40
C ILE A 85 -18.18 -7.01 29.74
N PRO A 86 -17.50 -6.60 30.82
CA PRO A 86 -18.16 -6.34 32.09
C PRO A 86 -19.18 -5.20 31.94
N GLU A 87 -20.37 -5.42 32.49
CA GLU A 87 -21.50 -4.49 32.44
C GLU A 87 -21.28 -3.36 33.47
N SER A 88 -20.36 -2.43 33.17
CA SER A 88 -20.22 -1.20 33.95
C SER A 88 -20.35 0.00 33.00
N THR A 89 -21.44 0.76 33.17
CA THR A 89 -21.85 1.99 32.46
C THR A 89 -22.39 1.82 31.03
N SER A 90 -23.51 1.11 30.89
CA SER A 90 -24.32 1.06 29.66
C SER A 90 -25.23 2.29 29.52
N THR A 91 -24.80 3.30 28.78
CA THR A 91 -25.70 4.11 27.93
C THR A 91 -25.32 3.93 26.46
N TYR A 92 -25.21 2.68 26.00
CA TYR A 92 -25.16 2.38 24.57
C TYR A 92 -26.04 1.16 24.30
N THR A 93 -26.97 1.35 23.37
CA THR A 93 -28.06 0.45 23.02
C THR A 93 -27.53 -0.90 22.53
N LYS A 94 -27.87 -1.99 23.24
CA LYS A 94 -27.62 -3.37 22.79
C LYS A 94 -28.48 -3.64 21.53
N LYS A 95 -27.88 -3.65 20.35
CA LYS A 95 -28.42 -4.43 19.22
C LYS A 95 -27.88 -5.85 19.32
N LYS A 96 -28.78 -6.84 19.30
CA LYS A 96 -28.44 -8.26 19.28
C LYS A 96 -28.00 -8.62 17.85
N ASP A 97 -26.70 -8.71 17.62
CA ASP A 97 -26.19 -9.27 16.36
C ASP A 97 -26.22 -10.80 16.42
N LYS A 98 -26.86 -11.39 15.42
CA LYS A 98 -26.90 -12.83 15.19
C LYS A 98 -25.49 -13.28 14.79
N GLY A 99 -25.02 -14.35 15.45
CA GLY A 99 -23.66 -14.86 15.33
C GLY A 99 -23.22 -15.06 13.88
N TYR A 100 -22.32 -14.17 13.44
CA TYR A 100 -21.34 -14.46 12.40
C TYR A 100 -19.99 -14.49 13.09
N SER A 101 -19.25 -15.60 12.96
CA SER A 101 -17.88 -15.74 13.48
C SER A 101 -16.89 -14.97 12.61
N GLY A 102 -17.15 -13.68 12.41
CA GLY A 102 -16.25 -12.72 11.79
C GLY A 102 -15.88 -11.69 12.83
N VAL A 103 -14.59 -11.39 12.98
CA VAL A 103 -14.09 -10.34 13.85
C VAL A 103 -14.60 -9.01 13.29
N ALA A 104 -15.73 -8.52 13.78
CA ALA A 104 -16.26 -7.23 13.38
C ALA A 104 -15.33 -6.13 13.93
N GLN A 105 -14.56 -5.51 13.06
CA GLN A 105 -13.86 -4.26 13.34
C GLN A 105 -14.71 -3.11 12.78
N GLU A 106 -15.19 -2.24 13.67
CA GLU A 106 -15.95 -1.05 13.29
C GLU A 106 -14.98 0.04 12.87
N TRP A 107 -14.96 0.37 11.58
CA TRP A 107 -14.20 1.50 11.06
C TRP A 107 -14.98 2.78 11.33
N LYS A 108 -14.58 3.55 12.35
CA LYS A 108 -14.96 4.96 12.46
C LYS A 108 -13.88 5.80 11.79
N MET A 109 -14.25 6.52 10.73
CA MET A 109 -13.43 7.61 10.20
C MET A 109 -13.54 8.83 11.15
N PRO A 110 -12.45 9.62 11.29
CA PRO A 110 -12.45 10.87 12.04
C PRO A 110 -13.34 11.95 11.40
#